data_AF-A0A914W530-F1
#
_entry.id   AF-A0A914W530-F1
#
_cell.length_a   1.000
_cell.length_b   1.000
_cell.length_c   1.000
_cell.angle_alpha   90.00
_cell.angle_beta   90.00
_cell.angle_gamma   90.00
#
_symmetry.space_group_name_H-M   'P 1'
#
loop_
_entity.id
_entity.type
_entity.pdbx_description
1 polymer ?
#
loop_
_entity_poly.entity_id
_entity_poly.type
_entity_poly.pdbx_seq_one_letter_code
_entity_poly.pdbx_strand_id
1 'polypeptide(L)'
;MLRFYDRIAFRLVTAKGFEKWGVGGDRQPYITGAGLGGRYDLIGFHFHWGTHDNVGSEHTLNGLHYPLEAHFVHKKSNRESISQSKSQSESAAEDESEGDELAVVGVWYYIDNNDGRPLRQLERAYISTDSYGIVVVCNCPARRD
;
A
#
# COMPACT_ATOMS: atom_id res chain seq x y z
N MET A 1 -12.89 -1.05 17.70
CA MET A 1 -12.97 -2.52 17.84
C MET A 1 -13.36 -3.08 16.47
N LEU A 2 -12.37 -3.33 15.60
CA LEU A 2 -12.59 -4.01 14.33
C LEU A 2 -12.95 -5.46 14.64
N ARG A 3 -14.19 -5.86 14.35
CA ARG A 3 -14.65 -7.23 14.50
C ARG A 3 -14.44 -7.94 13.17
N PHE A 4 -13.36 -8.72 13.09
CA PHE A 4 -13.15 -9.68 12.01
C PHE A 4 -14.18 -10.81 12.16
N TYR A 5 -15.27 -10.77 11.40
CA TYR A 5 -16.23 -11.87 11.34
C TYR A 5 -15.72 -12.97 10.38
N ASP A 6 -15.95 -14.21 10.81
CA ASP A 6 -15.57 -15.50 10.24
C ASP A 6 -15.61 -15.66 8.70
N ARG A 7 -14.55 -16.30 8.18
CA ARG A 7 -14.50 -17.24 7.03
C ARG A 7 -15.15 -16.81 5.71
N ILE A 8 -14.88 -15.60 5.25
CA ILE A 8 -14.81 -15.39 3.78
C ILE A 8 -13.45 -15.93 3.34
N ALA A 9 -13.43 -16.73 2.28
CA ALA A 9 -12.17 -17.20 1.70
C ALA A 9 -11.48 -16.03 1.00
N PHE A 10 -10.93 -15.09 1.78
CA PHE A 10 -10.20 -13.94 1.30
C PHE A 10 -9.02 -14.45 0.48
N ARG A 11 -9.03 -14.13 -0.80
CA ARG A 11 -7.84 -14.26 -1.62
C ARG A 11 -7.01 -12.99 -1.39
N LEU A 12 -5.76 -13.19 -1.03
CA LEU A 12 -4.83 -12.12 -0.70
C LEU A 12 -3.66 -12.18 -1.68
N VAL A 13 -3.40 -11.05 -2.34
CA VAL A 13 -2.17 -10.84 -3.10
C VAL A 13 -1.42 -9.70 -2.47
N THR A 14 -0.18 -9.95 -2.09
CA THR A 14 0.69 -8.96 -1.47
C THR A 14 1.85 -8.63 -2.41
N ALA A 15 2.01 -7.34 -2.69
CA ALA A 15 3.18 -6.83 -3.38
C ALA A 15 4.16 -6.23 -2.35
N LYS A 16 5.42 -6.69 -2.39
CA LYS A 16 6.53 -6.28 -1.49
C LYS A 16 7.71 -5.77 -2.33
N GLY A 17 8.72 -5.17 -1.69
CA GLY A 17 9.85 -4.56 -2.41
C GLY A 17 9.67 -3.06 -2.69
N PHE A 18 8.74 -2.41 -1.99
CA PHE A 18 8.42 -0.99 -2.15
C PHE A 18 9.24 -0.10 -1.20
N GLU A 19 10.15 -0.69 -0.42
CA GLU A 19 10.95 0.00 0.59
C GLU A 19 12.04 0.90 -0.03
N LYS A 20 12.39 0.67 -1.31
CA LYS A 20 13.41 1.45 -2.04
C LYS A 20 12.99 1.71 -3.48
N TRP A 21 12.82 2.98 -3.81
CA TRP A 21 12.50 3.46 -5.16
C TRP A 21 13.56 4.46 -5.62
N GLY A 22 14.05 4.32 -6.85
CA GLY A 22 15.14 5.15 -7.36
C GLY A 22 16.49 4.82 -6.73
N VAL A 23 17.50 5.67 -6.98
CA VAL A 23 18.85 5.47 -6.42
C VAL A 23 18.85 6.00 -4.99
N GLY A 24 18.96 5.09 -4.02
CA GLY A 24 18.99 5.45 -2.60
C GLY A 24 17.61 5.72 -1.97
N GLY A 25 16.50 5.38 -2.64
CA GLY A 25 15.15 5.52 -2.07
C GLY A 25 14.51 6.91 -2.23
N ASP A 26 15.12 7.79 -3.02
CA ASP A 26 14.72 9.19 -3.22
C ASP A 26 13.33 9.36 -3.85
N ARG A 27 12.82 8.33 -4.52
CA ARG A 27 11.53 8.36 -5.25
C ARG A 27 10.44 7.51 -4.60
N GLN A 28 10.61 7.13 -3.34
CA GLN A 28 9.63 6.30 -2.65
C GLN A 28 8.33 7.08 -2.46
N PRO A 29 7.18 6.56 -2.94
CA PRO A 29 5.88 7.16 -2.70
C PRO A 29 5.58 7.29 -1.20
N TYR A 30 4.89 8.35 -0.80
CA TYR A 30 4.57 8.62 0.60
C TYR A 30 3.26 9.40 0.73
N ILE A 31 2.70 9.40 1.94
CA ILE A 31 1.55 10.22 2.34
C ILE A 31 1.94 11.17 3.48
N THR A 32 1.26 12.32 3.54
CA THR A 32 1.37 13.35 4.58
C THR A 32 -0.01 14.02 4.78
N GLY A 33 -0.17 14.79 5.86
CA GLY A 33 -1.43 15.51 6.14
C GLY A 33 -2.52 14.62 6.73
N ALA A 34 -3.78 15.01 6.60
CA ALA A 34 -4.95 14.26 7.11
C ALA A 34 -4.88 13.85 8.61
N GLY A 35 -4.18 14.63 9.44
CA GLY A 35 -3.98 14.34 10.86
C GLY A 35 -2.81 13.41 11.17
N LEU A 36 -2.07 12.94 10.16
CA LEU A 36 -0.84 12.18 10.36
C LEU A 36 0.25 13.07 10.95
N GLY A 37 0.94 12.58 11.98
CA GLY A 37 2.02 13.29 12.68
C GLY A 37 3.34 13.43 11.91
N GLY A 38 3.33 13.19 10.59
CA GLY A 38 4.51 13.29 9.74
C GLY A 38 4.32 12.59 8.40
N ARG A 39 5.42 12.40 7.68
CA ARG A 39 5.48 11.60 6.45
C ARG A 39 5.45 10.10 6.72
N TYR A 40 4.70 9.36 5.90
CA TYR A 40 4.67 7.90 5.92
C TYR A 40 5.00 7.33 4.54
N ASP A 41 6.08 6.56 4.44
CA ASP A 41 6.59 5.98 3.19
C ASP A 41 5.88 4.66 2.86
N LEU A 42 5.48 4.46 1.60
CA LEU A 42 4.83 3.24 1.12
C LEU A 42 5.82 2.06 1.19
N ILE A 43 5.44 0.98 1.87
CA ILE A 43 6.28 -0.23 2.03
C ILE A 43 5.69 -1.47 1.36
N GLY A 44 4.42 -1.42 0.96
CA GLY A 44 3.78 -2.48 0.19
C GLY A 44 2.29 -2.23 0.03
N PHE A 45 1.65 -3.10 -0.72
CA PHE A 45 0.19 -3.10 -0.81
C PHE A 45 -0.34 -4.52 -0.94
N HIS A 46 -1.63 -4.69 -0.66
CA HIS A 46 -2.32 -5.93 -0.92
C HIS A 46 -3.78 -5.73 -1.30
N PHE A 47 -4.38 -6.74 -1.91
CA PHE A 47 -5.80 -6.72 -2.28
C PHE A 47 -6.56 -7.77 -1.49
N HIS A 48 -7.78 -7.41 -1.10
CA HIS A 48 -8.82 -8.30 -0.64
C HIS A 48 -9.90 -8.40 -1.72
N TRP A 49 -10.29 -9.62 -2.05
CA TRP A 49 -11.46 -9.87 -2.88
C TRP A 49 -12.15 -11.17 -2.48
N GLY A 50 -13.39 -11.30 -2.93
CA GLY A 50 -14.30 -12.37 -2.57
C GLY A 50 -14.61 -13.28 -3.76
N THR A 51 -15.35 -14.36 -3.48
CA THR A 51 -15.88 -15.23 -4.54
C THR A 51 -17.04 -14.60 -5.31
N HIS A 52 -17.64 -13.55 -4.76
CA HIS A 52 -18.73 -12.80 -5.37
C HIS A 52 -18.48 -11.30 -5.21
N ASP A 53 -19.08 -10.52 -6.11
CA ASP A 53 -18.89 -9.07 -6.21
C ASP A 53 -19.43 -8.28 -5.00
N ASN A 54 -20.19 -8.92 -4.12
CA ASN A 54 -20.78 -8.31 -2.93
C ASN A 54 -20.12 -8.75 -1.61
N VAL A 55 -18.94 -9.38 -1.65
CA VAL A 55 -18.24 -9.89 -0.45
C VAL A 55 -16.72 -9.72 -0.51
N GLY A 56 -16.22 -8.76 -1.30
CA GLY A 56 -14.79 -8.64 -1.56
C GLY A 56 -14.01 -7.73 -0.61
N SER A 57 -14.58 -6.58 -0.25
CA SER A 57 -13.95 -5.63 0.65
C SER A 57 -14.01 -6.11 2.10
N GLU A 58 -12.98 -5.79 2.88
CA GLU A 58 -12.98 -6.02 4.32
C GLU A 58 -13.89 -4.99 5.01
N HIS A 59 -13.73 -3.72 4.64
CA HIS A 59 -14.54 -2.63 5.14
C HIS A 59 -15.86 -2.51 4.37
N THR A 60 -16.85 -1.90 5.00
CA THR A 60 -18.15 -1.59 4.39
C THR A 60 -18.38 -0.09 4.33
N LEU A 61 -19.10 0.35 3.29
CA LEU A 61 -19.67 1.70 3.24
C LEU A 61 -21.18 1.57 3.32
N ASN A 62 -21.80 2.17 4.35
CA ASN A 62 -23.24 2.05 4.61
C ASN A 62 -23.73 0.58 4.67
N GLY A 63 -22.91 -0.32 5.20
CA GLY A 63 -23.21 -1.76 5.31
C GLY A 63 -23.05 -2.56 4.01
N LEU A 64 -22.59 -1.93 2.92
CA LEU A 64 -22.32 -2.61 1.66
C LEU A 64 -20.83 -2.95 1.53
N HIS A 65 -20.56 -4.19 1.14
CA HIS A 65 -19.24 -4.61 0.67
C HIS A 65 -19.08 -4.28 -0.81
N TYR A 66 -17.84 -4.03 -1.21
CA TYR A 66 -17.41 -3.83 -2.59
C TYR A 66 -16.72 -5.08 -3.15
N PRO A 67 -16.65 -5.24 -4.48
CA PRO A 67 -16.00 -6.40 -5.11
C PRO A 67 -14.52 -6.58 -4.76
N LEU A 68 -13.80 -5.50 -4.49
CA LEU A 68 -12.36 -5.52 -4.19
C LEU A 68 -11.96 -4.30 -3.34
N GLU A 69 -11.03 -4.52 -2.42
CA GLU A 69 -10.41 -3.47 -1.60
C GLU A 69 -8.88 -3.60 -1.66
N ALA A 70 -8.20 -2.49 -1.95
CA ALA A 70 -6.75 -2.40 -1.88
C ALA A 70 -6.31 -1.71 -0.59
N HIS A 71 -5.30 -2.27 0.07
CA HIS A 71 -4.62 -1.65 1.20
C HIS A 71 -3.20 -1.24 0.80
N PHE A 72 -2.92 0.05 0.82
CA PHE A 72 -1.57 0.58 0.66
C PHE A 72 -0.98 0.86 2.04
N VAL A 73 0.05 0.10 2.42
CA VAL A 73 0.63 0.12 3.76
C VAL A 73 1.84 1.05 3.78
N HIS A 74 1.82 2.02 4.68
CA HIS A 74 2.87 3.01 4.85
C HIS A 74 3.46 2.94 6.25
N LYS A 75 4.75 3.21 6.37
CA LYS A 75 5.47 3.30 7.65
C LYS A 75 5.93 4.73 7.90
N LYS A 76 5.83 5.22 9.14
CA LYS A 76 6.33 6.54 9.54
C LYS A 76 7.80 6.70 9.09
N SER A 77 8.09 7.82 8.44
CA SER A 77 9.39 8.05 7.81
C SER A 77 10.39 8.61 8.82
N ASN A 78 11.59 8.03 8.85
CA ASN A 78 12.71 8.57 9.61
C ASN A 78 13.45 9.69 8.84
N ARG A 79 12.99 10.05 7.63
CA ARG A 79 13.68 11.03 6.76
C ARG A 79 13.40 12.47 7.15
N GLU A 80 12.23 12.75 7.72
CA GLU A 80 11.90 14.11 8.19
C GLU A 80 12.69 14.51 9.43
N SER A 81 13.08 13.54 10.27
CA SER A 81 13.99 13.74 11.40
C SER A 81 15.44 14.05 10.97
N ILE A 82 15.81 13.72 9.73
CA ILE A 82 17.18 13.91 9.20
C ILE A 82 17.36 15.29 8.55
N SER A 83 16.29 15.93 8.05
CA SER A 83 16.40 17.27 7.42
C SER A 83 16.62 18.41 8.41
N GLN A 84 16.34 18.18 9.71
CA GLN A 84 16.65 19.12 10.80
C GLN A 84 17.99 18.83 11.51
N SER A 85 18.70 17.75 11.19
CA SER A 85 19.93 17.34 11.86
C SER A 85 21.12 17.26 10.91
N LYS A 86 21.46 18.38 10.26
CA LYS A 86 22.82 18.61 9.71
C LYS A 86 23.77 19.11 10.81
N SER A 87 23.94 18.30 11.85
CA SER A 87 25.10 18.40 12.74
C SER A 87 25.15 17.16 13.61
N GLN A 88 26.08 16.26 13.28
CA GLN A 88 26.75 15.28 14.13
C GLN A 88 25.94 14.68 15.29
N SER A 89 25.52 13.43 15.13
CA SER A 89 25.94 12.28 15.93
C SER A 89 24.88 11.18 15.80
N GLU A 90 25.35 9.96 15.66
CA GLU A 90 24.53 8.77 15.78
C GLU A 90 23.86 8.77 17.15
N SER A 91 22.57 9.05 17.18
CA SER A 91 21.67 8.50 18.19
C SER A 91 20.36 8.21 17.48
N ALA A 92 20.03 6.93 17.39
CA ALA A 92 18.66 6.50 17.24
C ALA A 92 17.94 6.99 18.50
N ALA A 93 17.46 8.23 18.49
CA ALA A 93 16.45 8.66 19.42
C ALA A 93 15.20 7.89 19.01
N GLU A 94 14.99 6.77 19.69
CA GLU A 94 13.70 6.10 19.81
C GLU A 94 12.74 7.13 20.42
N ASP A 95 12.13 7.93 19.55
CA ASP A 95 10.94 8.68 19.91
C ASP A 95 9.85 7.63 20.10
N GLU A 96 9.69 7.19 21.35
CA GLU A 96 8.62 6.34 21.84
C GLU A 96 7.26 7.08 21.78
N SER A 97 6.93 7.58 20.59
CA SER A 97 5.55 7.78 20.18
C SER A 97 4.93 6.40 20.07
N GLU A 98 4.44 5.88 21.19
CA GLU A 98 3.77 4.58 21.39
C GLU A 98 2.44 4.43 20.61
N GLY A 99 2.30 5.15 19.50
CA GLY A 99 1.13 5.14 18.62
C GLY A 99 1.50 5.62 17.22
N ASP A 100 0.93 4.94 16.23
CA ASP A 100 0.91 5.29 14.80
C ASP A 100 2.20 5.05 14.00
N GLU A 101 2.84 3.87 14.15
CA GLU A 101 3.95 3.45 13.28
C GLU A 101 3.52 3.18 11.82
N LEU A 102 2.26 2.76 11.62
CA LEU A 102 1.71 2.37 10.33
C LEU A 102 0.47 3.19 9.98
N ALA A 103 0.36 3.54 8.70
CA ALA A 103 -0.83 4.15 8.12
C ALA A 103 -1.25 3.34 6.88
N VAL A 104 -2.53 2.96 6.81
CA VAL A 104 -3.08 2.16 5.69
C VAL A 104 -4.11 2.98 4.94
N VAL A 105 -3.91 3.13 3.63
CA VAL A 105 -4.91 3.74 2.74
C VAL A 105 -5.73 2.61 2.12
N GLY A 106 -7.02 2.57 2.44
CA GLY A 106 -8.00 1.67 1.84
C GLY A 106 -8.62 2.29 0.59
N VAL A 107 -8.62 1.55 -0.52
CA VAL A 107 -9.27 1.96 -1.78
C VAL A 107 -10.27 0.89 -2.20
N TRP A 108 -11.54 1.24 -2.26
CA TRP A 108 -12.60 0.37 -2.78
C TRP A 108 -12.69 0.46 -4.31
N TYR A 109 -12.98 -0.67 -4.93
CA TYR A 109 -13.21 -0.80 -6.36
C TYR A 109 -14.63 -1.31 -6.59
N TYR A 110 -15.27 -0.81 -7.64
CA TYR A 110 -16.55 -1.31 -8.12
C TYR A 110 -16.38 -1.82 -9.56
N ILE A 111 -17.21 -2.78 -9.94
CA ILE A 111 -17.24 -3.30 -11.31
C ILE A 111 -18.19 -2.42 -12.12
N ASP A 112 -17.70 -1.91 -13.24
CA ASP A 112 -18.47 -1.16 -14.21
C ASP A 112 -18.14 -1.61 -15.64
N ASN A 113 -18.64 -0.88 -16.63
CA ASN A 113 -18.39 -1.17 -18.04
C ASN A 113 -17.10 -0.55 -18.58
N ASN A 114 -16.17 -0.13 -17.72
CA ASN A 114 -14.86 0.33 -18.13
C ASN A 114 -13.99 -0.85 -18.58
N ASP A 115 -13.05 -0.60 -19.48
CA ASP A 115 -12.17 -1.63 -20.04
C ASP A 115 -10.99 -2.02 -19.13
N GLY A 116 -11.03 -1.61 -17.86
CA GLY A 116 -10.01 -1.93 -16.86
C GLY A 116 -8.62 -1.36 -17.17
N ARG A 117 -8.45 -0.51 -18.19
CA ARG A 117 -7.13 0.01 -18.61
C ARG A 117 -6.27 0.57 -17.49
N PRO A 118 -6.80 1.34 -16.52
CA PRO A 118 -5.99 1.84 -15.41
C PRO A 118 -5.29 0.75 -14.59
N LEU A 119 -5.86 -0.46 -14.52
CA LEU A 119 -5.33 -1.60 -13.76
C LEU A 119 -4.62 -2.64 -14.62
N ARG A 120 -4.61 -2.48 -15.95
CA ARG A 120 -4.06 -3.49 -16.88
C ARG A 120 -2.59 -3.85 -16.61
N GLN A 121 -1.77 -2.92 -16.13
CA GLN A 121 -0.38 -3.24 -15.77
C GLN A 121 -0.30 -4.20 -14.58
N LEU A 122 -1.16 -3.98 -13.59
CA LEU A 122 -1.27 -4.82 -12.41
C LEU A 122 -1.86 -6.19 -12.77
N GLU A 123 -2.90 -6.22 -13.58
CA GLU A 123 -3.51 -7.46 -14.10
C GLU A 123 -2.47 -8.32 -14.83
N ARG A 124 -1.69 -7.72 -15.74
CA ARG A 124 -0.62 -8.43 -16.45
C ARG A 124 0.43 -9.00 -15.52
N ALA A 125 0.86 -8.21 -14.55
CA ALA A 125 1.84 -8.64 -13.56
C ALA A 125 1.29 -9.83 -12.75
N TYR A 126 0.00 -9.79 -12.39
CA TYR A 126 -0.68 -10.87 -11.69
C TYR A 126 -0.81 -12.15 -12.55
N ILE A 127 -1.29 -12.05 -13.80
CA ILE A 127 -1.42 -13.18 -14.72
C ILE A 127 -0.06 -13.84 -15.02
N SER A 128 1.04 -13.08 -15.01
CA SER A 128 2.39 -13.62 -15.20
C SER A 128 2.95 -14.39 -14.00
N THR A 129 2.19 -14.53 -12.91
CA THR A 129 2.64 -15.19 -11.68
C THR A 129 2.05 -16.60 -11.59
N ASP A 130 2.84 -17.61 -11.96
CA ASP A 130 2.36 -18.99 -12.05
C ASP A 130 2.29 -19.75 -10.71
N SER A 131 2.81 -19.20 -9.60
CA SER A 131 2.79 -19.83 -8.27
C SER A 131 3.26 -18.85 -7.19
N TYR A 132 2.43 -18.58 -6.17
CA TYR A 132 2.78 -17.89 -4.89
C TYR A 132 3.96 -16.91 -4.95
N GLY A 133 4.00 -16.07 -5.98
CA GLY A 133 5.21 -15.39 -6.43
C GLY A 133 5.08 -13.89 -6.27
N ILE A 134 6.21 -13.25 -6.00
CA ILE A 134 6.31 -11.82 -5.76
C ILE A 134 5.97 -11.06 -7.05
N VAL A 135 4.95 -10.21 -6.99
CA VAL A 135 4.63 -9.26 -8.06
C VAL A 135 5.63 -8.09 -7.96
N VAL A 136 6.66 -8.10 -8.81
CA VAL A 136 7.57 -6.95 -8.96
C VAL A 136 7.02 -6.03 -10.04
N VAL A 137 6.32 -4.96 -9.64
CA VAL A 137 5.96 -3.88 -10.57
C VAL A 137 7.16 -2.96 -10.72
N CYS A 138 8.09 -3.31 -11.60
CA CYS A 138 9.17 -2.41 -12.01
C CYS A 138 8.60 -1.27 -12.86
N ASN A 139 8.26 -0.13 -12.25
CA ASN A 139 8.07 1.10 -13.01
C ASN A 139 9.45 1.71 -13.30
N CYS A 140 10.07 1.31 -14.41
CA CYS A 140 11.29 1.94 -14.89
C CYS A 140 10.95 3.32 -15.49
N PRO A 141 11.48 4.45 -14.98
CA PRO A 141 11.13 5.76 -15.50
C PRO A 141 11.84 6.04 -16.83
N ALA A 142 11.02 6.44 -17.81
CA ALA A 142 11.30 7.25 -19.00
C ALA A 142 12.66 7.04 -19.70
N ARG A 143 12.63 6.40 -20.88
CA ARG A 143 13.56 6.79 -21.95
C ARG A 143 13.37 8.30 -22.16
N ARG A 144 14.41 9.08 -21.86
CA ARG A 144 14.61 10.36 -22.52
C ARG A 144 15.20 10.07 -23.89
N ASP A 145 14.70 10.82 -24.86
CA ASP A 145 15.04 10.86 -26.28
C ASP A 145 16.55 10.71 -26.58
#